data_AF-A0A0C3LNW3-F1
#
_entry.id   AF-A0A0C3LNW3-F1
#
_cell.length_a   1.000
_cell.length_b   1.000
_cell.length_c   1.000
_cell.angle_alpha   90.00
_cell.angle_beta   90.00
_cell.angle_gamma   90.00
#
_symmetry.space_group_name_H-M   'P 1'
#
loop_
_entity.id
_entity.type
_entity.pdbx_description
1 polymer ?
#
loop_
_entity_poly.entity_id
_entity_poly.type
_entity_poly.pdbx_seq_one_letter_code
_entity_poly.pdbx_strand_id
1 'polypeptide(L)'
;MLSLLSGHAYLGALRLYQCFPLLMPVLLFKNAPHGRFSPSNKQKPARWYERLTVDGTSSWIIMELVSPIALLSMYLASPTSKSHQLPTIIHPSTLLVGLWVMHYFNRAIVSPLRTPSRSPSHILIPLAAAAFNLLNGSLNGSWLSSGVVKPDGWNSLGFWASIGLFISGWIGNVVHDEVLLNIRKESKGGGQDGKPKYGIPHGYFYRFVS
;
A
#
# COMPACT_ATOMS: atom_id res chain seq x y z
N MET A 1 -21.79 -23.68 -10.28
CA MET A 1 -20.67 -24.41 -9.64
C MET A 1 -19.42 -23.54 -9.50
N LEU A 2 -18.95 -22.86 -10.57
CA LEU A 2 -17.84 -21.89 -10.48
C LEU A 2 -18.09 -20.71 -9.52
N SER A 3 -19.29 -20.14 -9.49
CA SER A 3 -19.63 -19.02 -8.59
C SER A 3 -19.69 -19.39 -7.11
N LEU A 4 -19.97 -20.66 -6.79
CA LEU A 4 -19.93 -21.16 -5.41
C LEU A 4 -18.48 -21.40 -4.98
N LEU A 5 -17.66 -21.96 -5.85
CA LEU A 5 -16.23 -22.16 -5.58
C LEU A 5 -15.50 -20.82 -5.40
N SER A 6 -15.82 -19.81 -6.21
CA SER A 6 -15.27 -18.45 -6.05
C SER A 6 -15.72 -17.78 -4.74
N GLY A 7 -16.95 -18.03 -4.30
CA GLY A 7 -17.45 -17.53 -3.01
C GLY A 7 -16.72 -18.14 -1.80
N HIS A 8 -16.50 -19.45 -1.77
CA HIS A 8 -15.76 -20.10 -0.68
C HIS A 8 -14.28 -19.68 -0.66
N ALA A 9 -13.65 -19.56 -1.84
CA ALA A 9 -12.30 -19.05 -1.96
C ALA A 9 -12.19 -17.61 -1.43
N TYR A 10 -13.14 -16.74 -1.80
CA TYR A 10 -13.22 -15.37 -1.29
C TYR A 10 -13.34 -15.33 0.23
N LEU A 11 -14.24 -16.13 0.82
CA LEU A 11 -14.43 -16.17 2.28
C LEU A 11 -13.19 -16.70 3.01
N GLY A 12 -12.52 -17.72 2.45
CA GLY A 12 -11.25 -18.22 3.00
C GLY A 12 -10.17 -17.15 2.99
N ALA A 13 -10.01 -16.46 1.86
CA ALA A 13 -9.10 -15.34 1.71
C ALA A 13 -9.43 -14.17 2.67
N LEU A 14 -10.70 -13.84 2.84
CA LEU A 14 -11.17 -12.80 3.76
C LEU A 14 -10.83 -13.15 5.22
N ARG A 15 -11.08 -14.40 5.64
CA ARG A 15 -10.74 -14.87 6.98
C ARG A 15 -9.23 -14.82 7.24
N LEU A 16 -8.43 -15.24 6.26
CA LEU A 16 -6.98 -15.10 6.35
C LEU A 16 -6.57 -13.63 6.47
N TYR A 17 -7.18 -12.74 5.69
CA TYR A 17 -6.90 -11.30 5.74
C TYR A 17 -7.26 -10.69 7.10
N GLN A 18 -8.37 -11.10 7.71
CA GLN A 18 -8.80 -10.67 9.04
C GLN A 18 -7.84 -11.09 10.17
N CYS A 19 -6.95 -12.06 9.93
CA CYS A 19 -5.92 -12.44 10.90
C CYS A 19 -4.69 -11.52 10.89
N PHE A 20 -4.48 -10.69 9.86
CA PHE A 20 -3.28 -9.83 9.76
C PHE A 20 -3.12 -8.86 10.95
N PRO A 21 -4.19 -8.23 11.49
CA PRO A 21 -4.08 -7.41 12.69
C PRO A 21 -3.54 -8.15 13.92
N LEU A 22 -3.59 -9.49 13.97
CA LEU A 22 -2.98 -10.28 15.05
C LEU A 22 -1.45 -10.17 15.07
N LEU A 23 -0.83 -9.64 14.00
CA LEU A 23 0.58 -9.31 13.97
C LEU A 23 0.90 -7.99 14.69
N MET A 24 -0.10 -7.13 14.97
CA MET A 24 0.14 -5.82 15.58
C MET A 24 0.85 -5.88 16.94
N PRO A 25 0.49 -6.78 17.89
CA PRO A 25 1.20 -6.88 19.17
C PRO A 25 2.69 -7.15 18.98
N VAL A 26 3.08 -7.98 18.00
CA VAL A 26 4.49 -8.26 17.70
C VAL A 26 5.20 -6.99 17.23
N LEU A 27 4.54 -6.17 16.41
CA LEU A 27 5.10 -4.92 15.87
C LEU A 27 5.27 -3.82 16.93
N LEU A 28 4.59 -3.90 18.08
CA LEU A 28 4.83 -3.01 19.23
C LEU A 28 6.20 -3.27 19.89
N PHE A 29 6.67 -4.52 19.85
CA PHE A 29 7.94 -4.91 20.47
C PHE A 29 9.10 -4.99 19.46
N LYS A 30 8.79 -5.27 18.18
CA LYS A 30 9.80 -5.47 17.14
C LYS A 30 9.44 -4.74 15.86
N ASN A 31 10.23 -3.72 15.53
CA ASN A 31 10.11 -3.01 14.27
C ASN A 31 10.39 -3.91 13.07
N ALA A 32 9.63 -3.73 11.99
CA ALA A 32 9.94 -4.36 10.71
C ALA A 32 11.34 -3.90 10.23
N PRO A 33 12.22 -4.81 9.78
CA PRO A 33 13.60 -4.49 9.42
C PRO A 33 13.67 -3.83 8.03
N HIS A 34 13.09 -2.64 7.92
CA HIS A 34 13.00 -1.83 6.70
C HIS A 34 13.18 -0.35 7.03
N GLY A 35 13.61 0.47 6.06
CA GLY A 35 13.82 1.91 6.27
C GLY A 35 14.88 2.17 7.33
N ARG A 36 14.52 2.98 8.34
CA ARG A 36 15.41 3.33 9.47
C ARG A 36 15.85 2.14 10.32
N PHE A 37 15.13 1.02 10.24
CA PHE A 37 15.40 -0.21 10.98
C PHE A 37 16.05 -1.30 10.13
N SER A 38 16.47 -0.99 8.90
CA SER A 38 17.26 -1.92 8.10
C SER A 38 18.62 -2.19 8.80
N PRO A 39 19.10 -3.44 8.87
CA PRO A 39 20.35 -3.77 9.55
C PRO A 39 21.52 -2.93 9.03
N SER A 40 22.22 -2.24 9.94
CA SER A 40 23.37 -1.41 9.58
C SER A 40 24.63 -2.25 9.43
N ASN A 41 25.58 -1.86 8.57
CA ASN A 41 26.92 -2.45 8.45
C ASN A 41 27.68 -2.66 9.77
N LYS A 42 27.31 -1.95 10.86
CA LYS A 42 27.87 -2.19 12.21
C LYS A 42 27.46 -3.55 12.79
N GLN A 43 26.30 -4.06 12.44
CA GLN A 43 25.90 -5.46 12.64
C GLN A 43 26.19 -6.17 11.33
N LYS A 44 27.38 -6.78 11.18
CA LYS A 44 27.71 -7.60 10.01
C LYS A 44 26.65 -8.71 9.89
N PRO A 45 25.68 -8.60 8.95
CA PRO A 45 24.67 -9.63 8.82
C PRO A 45 25.36 -10.91 8.38
N ALA A 46 24.74 -12.06 8.64
CA ALA A 46 25.24 -13.30 8.06
C ALA A 46 25.30 -13.15 6.53
N ARG A 47 26.36 -13.68 5.89
CA ARG A 47 26.67 -13.50 4.46
C ARG A 47 25.51 -13.89 3.53
N TRP A 48 24.62 -14.78 3.97
CA TRP A 48 23.42 -15.18 3.23
C TRP A 48 22.34 -14.09 3.22
N TYR A 49 22.22 -13.29 4.28
CA TYR A 49 21.25 -12.20 4.39
C TYR A 49 21.62 -11.04 3.45
N GLU A 50 22.90 -10.71 3.37
CA GLU A 50 23.42 -9.66 2.50
C GLU A 50 23.19 -10.00 1.01
N ARG A 51 23.38 -11.26 0.62
CA ARG A 51 23.12 -11.74 -0.76
C ARG A 51 21.66 -11.66 -1.20
N LEU A 52 20.73 -11.64 -0.25
CA LEU A 52 19.29 -11.52 -0.50
C LEU A 52 18.78 -10.09 -0.30
N THR A 53 19.68 -9.12 -0.20
CA THR A 53 19.33 -7.71 -0.13
C THR A 53 19.20 -7.14 -1.54
N VAL A 54 18.09 -6.43 -1.79
CA VAL A 54 17.73 -5.84 -3.07
C VAL A 54 17.57 -4.32 -2.95
N ASP A 55 17.64 -3.63 -4.09
CA ASP A 55 17.48 -2.18 -4.15
C ASP A 55 16.15 -1.74 -3.51
N GLY A 56 16.22 -0.73 -2.63
CA GLY A 56 15.09 -0.31 -1.82
C GLY A 56 13.98 0.35 -2.63
N THR A 57 14.34 1.12 -3.66
CA THR A 57 13.37 1.79 -4.53
C THR A 57 12.62 0.77 -5.39
N SER A 58 13.35 -0.15 -6.02
CA SER A 58 12.78 -1.19 -6.87
C SER A 58 11.90 -2.15 -6.07
N SER A 59 12.38 -2.58 -4.90
CA SER A 59 11.60 -3.42 -3.96
C SER A 59 10.26 -2.80 -3.62
N TRP A 60 10.26 -1.50 -3.37
CA TRP A 60 9.05 -0.76 -3.03
C TRP A 60 8.07 -0.64 -4.19
N ILE A 61 8.57 -0.27 -5.38
CA ILE A 61 7.73 -0.17 -6.58
C ILE A 61 7.05 -1.52 -6.83
N ILE A 62 7.82 -2.61 -6.82
CA ILE A 62 7.32 -3.96 -7.07
C ILE A 62 6.27 -4.35 -6.05
N MET A 63 6.56 -4.25 -4.75
CA MET A 63 5.63 -4.72 -3.72
C MET A 63 4.33 -3.92 -3.67
N GLU A 64 4.37 -2.61 -3.96
CA GLU A 64 3.18 -1.75 -3.95
C GLU A 64 2.35 -1.88 -5.24
N LEU A 65 2.97 -2.14 -6.40
CA LEU A 65 2.26 -2.37 -7.67
C LEU A 65 1.36 -3.61 -7.63
N VAL A 66 1.64 -4.58 -6.77
CA VAL A 66 0.81 -5.79 -6.65
C VAL A 66 -0.63 -5.46 -6.29
N SER A 67 -0.87 -4.44 -5.45
CA SER A 67 -2.22 -4.08 -5.00
C SER A 67 -3.15 -3.58 -6.12
N PRO A 68 -2.80 -2.52 -6.89
CA PRO A 68 -3.65 -2.04 -7.97
C PRO A 68 -3.80 -3.08 -9.09
N ILE A 69 -2.76 -3.89 -9.36
CA ILE A 69 -2.84 -4.97 -10.35
C ILE A 69 -3.85 -6.02 -9.89
N ALA A 70 -3.72 -6.53 -8.66
CA ALA A 70 -4.63 -7.52 -8.11
C ALA A 70 -6.08 -7.00 -8.02
N LEU A 71 -6.26 -5.74 -7.62
CA LEU A 71 -7.56 -5.09 -7.57
C LEU A 71 -8.19 -5.00 -8.96
N LEU A 72 -7.47 -4.49 -9.96
CA LEU A 72 -7.98 -4.38 -11.32
C LEU A 72 -8.27 -5.76 -11.93
N SER A 73 -7.38 -6.74 -11.75
CA SER A 73 -7.58 -8.10 -12.24
C SER A 73 -8.85 -8.73 -11.66
N MET A 74 -9.07 -8.64 -10.34
CA MET A 74 -10.26 -9.21 -9.71
C MET A 74 -11.53 -8.39 -9.98
N TYR A 75 -11.42 -7.06 -10.11
CA TYR A 75 -12.56 -6.22 -10.49
C TYR A 75 -13.05 -6.57 -11.90
N LEU A 76 -12.14 -6.71 -12.86
CA LEU A 76 -12.45 -7.06 -14.24
C LEU A 76 -12.93 -8.52 -14.39
N ALA A 77 -12.39 -9.44 -13.60
CA ALA A 77 -12.85 -10.84 -13.59
C ALA A 77 -14.23 -11.01 -12.96
N SER A 78 -14.64 -10.09 -12.06
CA SER A 78 -15.93 -10.10 -11.37
C SER A 78 -16.32 -11.48 -10.78
N PRO A 79 -15.41 -12.14 -10.03
CA PRO A 79 -15.56 -13.55 -9.67
C PRO A 79 -16.69 -13.82 -8.68
N THR A 80 -17.15 -12.80 -7.96
CA THR A 80 -18.21 -12.90 -6.94
C THR A 80 -19.54 -12.27 -7.39
N SER A 81 -19.60 -11.72 -8.60
CA SER A 81 -20.84 -11.19 -9.17
C SER A 81 -21.76 -12.32 -9.60
N LYS A 82 -23.05 -12.21 -9.25
CA LYS A 82 -24.07 -13.16 -9.71
C LYS A 82 -24.41 -13.00 -11.19
N SER A 83 -24.33 -11.78 -11.71
CA SER A 83 -24.64 -11.47 -13.12
C SER A 83 -23.42 -11.53 -14.03
N HIS A 84 -22.20 -11.59 -13.46
CA HIS A 84 -20.92 -11.44 -14.17
C HIS A 84 -20.83 -10.16 -15.03
N GLN A 85 -21.73 -9.20 -14.84
CA GLN A 85 -21.69 -7.91 -15.51
C GLN A 85 -20.80 -6.97 -14.71
N LEU A 86 -19.91 -6.29 -15.43
CA LEU A 86 -19.07 -5.25 -14.84
C LEU A 86 -19.90 -4.00 -14.55
N PRO A 87 -19.66 -3.32 -13.41
CA PRO A 87 -20.27 -2.03 -13.17
C PRO A 87 -19.87 -1.03 -14.26
N THR A 88 -20.77 -0.10 -14.60
CA THR A 88 -20.51 0.93 -15.61
C THR A 88 -19.39 1.87 -15.17
N ILE A 89 -18.85 2.67 -16.12
CA ILE A 89 -17.82 3.67 -15.81
C ILE A 89 -18.33 4.69 -14.78
N ILE A 90 -19.61 5.09 -14.89
CA ILE A 90 -20.27 6.03 -13.97
C ILE A 90 -21.01 5.25 -12.87
N HIS A 91 -20.28 4.39 -12.17
CA HIS A 91 -20.81 3.62 -11.04
C HIS A 91 -20.03 3.93 -9.75
N PRO A 92 -20.66 3.97 -8.56
CA PRO A 92 -19.95 4.28 -7.32
C PRO A 92 -18.77 3.33 -7.05
N SER A 93 -18.91 2.04 -7.35
CA SER A 93 -17.79 1.08 -7.22
C SER A 93 -16.62 1.40 -8.16
N THR A 94 -16.90 1.84 -9.39
CA THR A 94 -15.87 2.19 -10.36
C THR A 94 -15.13 3.45 -9.93
N LEU A 95 -15.82 4.42 -9.30
CA LEU A 95 -15.16 5.56 -8.67
C LEU A 95 -14.21 5.10 -7.55
N LEU A 96 -14.65 4.19 -6.67
CA LEU A 96 -13.81 3.66 -5.59
C LEU A 96 -12.56 2.94 -6.13
N VAL A 97 -12.71 2.16 -7.21
CA VAL A 97 -11.57 1.56 -7.94
C VAL A 97 -10.63 2.64 -8.46
N GLY A 98 -11.17 3.71 -9.08
CA GLY A 98 -10.38 4.83 -9.57
C GLY A 98 -9.59 5.53 -8.47
N LEU A 99 -10.20 5.77 -7.31
CA LEU A 99 -9.54 6.34 -6.14
C LEU A 99 -8.43 5.42 -5.60
N TRP A 100 -8.67 4.11 -5.56
CA TRP A 100 -7.65 3.12 -5.18
C TRP A 100 -6.45 3.16 -6.12
N VAL A 101 -6.70 3.12 -7.43
CA VAL A 101 -5.65 3.17 -8.46
C VAL A 101 -4.90 4.50 -8.39
N MET A 102 -5.58 5.63 -8.20
CA MET A 102 -4.94 6.94 -8.00
C MET A 102 -4.01 6.93 -6.79
N HIS A 103 -4.47 6.40 -5.65
CA HIS A 103 -3.64 6.30 -4.45
C HIS A 103 -2.40 5.43 -4.69
N TYR A 104 -2.57 4.23 -5.23
CA TYR A 104 -1.46 3.33 -5.48
C TYR A 104 -0.55 3.77 -6.63
N PHE A 105 -1.06 4.51 -7.61
CA PHE A 105 -0.21 5.14 -8.62
C PHE A 105 0.73 6.15 -7.98
N ASN A 106 0.21 6.99 -7.07
CA ASN A 106 1.06 7.89 -6.29
C ASN A 106 2.05 7.09 -5.42
N ARG A 107 1.58 6.07 -4.69
CA ARG A 107 2.36 5.32 -3.70
C ARG A 107 3.45 4.42 -4.31
N ALA A 108 3.12 3.74 -5.41
CA ALA A 108 3.95 2.72 -6.04
C ALA A 108 4.85 3.30 -7.14
N ILE A 109 4.47 4.41 -7.79
CA ILE A 109 5.23 4.98 -8.91
C ILE A 109 5.73 6.39 -8.57
N VAL A 110 4.82 7.35 -8.35
CA VAL A 110 5.22 8.77 -8.21
C VAL A 110 6.13 9.01 -7.00
N SER A 111 5.74 8.53 -5.83
CA SER A 111 6.48 8.70 -4.58
C SER A 111 7.89 8.09 -4.65
N PRO A 112 8.09 6.80 -4.96
CA PRO A 112 9.42 6.20 -5.01
C PRO A 112 10.32 6.81 -6.09
N LEU A 113 9.79 7.19 -7.25
CA LEU A 113 10.60 7.82 -8.32
C LEU A 113 11.06 9.24 -7.97
N ARG A 114 10.29 9.98 -7.16
CA ARG A 114 10.68 11.32 -6.69
C ARG A 114 11.61 11.28 -5.48
N THR A 115 11.57 10.20 -4.70
CA THR A 115 12.34 10.09 -3.47
C THR A 115 13.80 9.74 -3.78
N PRO A 116 14.78 10.41 -3.14
CA PRO A 116 16.16 9.92 -3.06
C PRO A 116 16.25 8.43 -2.71
N SER A 117 17.30 7.74 -3.19
CA SER A 117 17.52 6.29 -2.99
C SER A 117 17.08 5.80 -1.60
N ARG A 118 16.22 4.77 -1.61
CA ARG A 118 15.69 4.16 -0.38
C ARG A 118 16.68 3.13 0.14
N SER A 119 16.71 2.96 1.46
CA SER A 119 17.55 1.95 2.10
C SER A 119 17.30 0.57 1.49
N PRO A 120 18.36 -0.21 1.19
CA PRO A 120 18.21 -1.57 0.72
C PRO A 120 17.35 -2.42 1.65
N SER A 121 16.65 -3.38 1.06
CA SER A 121 15.69 -4.23 1.77
C SER A 121 16.00 -5.69 1.53
N HIS A 122 15.89 -6.52 2.57
CA HIS A 122 15.96 -7.97 2.40
C HIS A 122 14.73 -8.46 1.64
N ILE A 123 14.89 -9.38 0.68
CA ILE A 123 13.84 -9.86 -0.23
C ILE A 123 12.55 -10.35 0.46
N LEU A 124 12.67 -10.84 1.70
CA LEU A 124 11.51 -11.26 2.50
C LEU A 124 10.52 -10.12 2.75
N ILE A 125 10.98 -8.87 2.82
CA ILE A 125 10.12 -7.69 3.05
C ILE A 125 9.21 -7.42 1.84
N PRO A 126 9.73 -7.20 0.62
CA PRO A 126 8.88 -7.00 -0.54
C PRO A 126 8.02 -8.23 -0.85
N LEU A 127 8.48 -9.46 -0.57
CA LEU A 127 7.65 -10.66 -0.73
C LEU A 127 6.45 -10.68 0.24
N ALA A 128 6.68 -10.37 1.52
CA ALA A 128 5.59 -10.31 2.50
C ALA A 128 4.60 -9.18 2.18
N ALA A 129 5.11 -7.99 1.80
CA ALA A 129 4.29 -6.86 1.39
C ALA A 129 3.50 -7.17 0.09
N ALA A 130 4.14 -7.81 -0.90
CA ALA A 130 3.48 -8.27 -2.12
C ALA A 130 2.36 -9.27 -1.83
N ALA A 131 2.59 -10.24 -0.93
CA ALA A 131 1.56 -11.20 -0.54
C ALA A 131 0.36 -10.52 0.15
N PHE A 132 0.62 -9.56 1.04
CA PHE A 132 -0.43 -8.75 1.66
C PHE A 132 -1.22 -7.95 0.61
N ASN A 133 -0.51 -7.24 -0.27
CA ASN A 133 -1.11 -6.41 -1.31
C ASN A 133 -1.89 -7.25 -2.34
N LEU A 134 -1.42 -8.47 -2.65
CA LEU A 134 -2.14 -9.42 -3.50
C LEU A 134 -3.47 -9.81 -2.88
N LEU A 135 -3.45 -10.21 -1.60
CA LEU A 135 -4.66 -10.61 -0.88
C LEU A 135 -5.64 -9.44 -0.73
N ASN A 136 -5.13 -8.28 -0.29
CA ASN A 136 -5.93 -7.07 -0.08
C ASN A 136 -6.55 -6.55 -1.38
N GLY A 137 -5.76 -6.39 -2.43
CA GLY A 137 -6.23 -5.95 -3.74
C GLY A 137 -7.25 -6.92 -4.33
N SER A 138 -6.97 -8.23 -4.26
CA SER A 138 -7.87 -9.25 -4.79
C SER A 138 -9.24 -9.26 -4.10
N LEU A 139 -9.25 -9.14 -2.76
CA LEU A 139 -10.49 -9.09 -1.97
C LEU A 139 -11.31 -7.84 -2.29
N ASN A 140 -10.67 -6.67 -2.34
CA ASN A 140 -11.37 -5.42 -2.62
C ASN A 140 -11.89 -5.37 -4.06
N GLY A 141 -11.09 -5.78 -5.05
CA GLY A 141 -11.52 -5.86 -6.45
C GLY A 141 -12.70 -6.82 -6.64
N SER A 142 -12.64 -7.99 -5.99
CA SER A 142 -13.75 -8.95 -6.01
C SER A 142 -15.02 -8.39 -5.36
N TRP A 143 -14.89 -7.70 -4.23
CA TRP A 143 -16.04 -7.13 -3.52
C TRP A 143 -16.68 -5.96 -4.29
N LEU A 144 -15.87 -5.06 -4.84
CA LEU A 144 -16.34 -3.89 -5.58
C LEU A 144 -17.07 -4.27 -6.89
N SER A 145 -16.73 -5.41 -7.48
CA SER A 145 -17.38 -5.94 -8.69
C SER A 145 -18.60 -6.83 -8.40
N SER A 146 -18.84 -7.22 -7.14
CA SER A 146 -19.89 -8.18 -6.74
C SER A 146 -21.34 -7.72 -6.96
N GLY A 147 -21.55 -6.42 -7.19
CA GLY A 147 -22.88 -5.80 -7.24
C GLY A 147 -23.49 -5.50 -5.87
N VAL A 148 -22.70 -5.61 -4.79
CA VAL A 148 -23.09 -5.15 -3.44
C VAL A 148 -23.15 -3.63 -3.37
N VAL A 149 -22.20 -2.93 -3.96
CA VAL A 149 -22.27 -1.47 -4.14
C VAL A 149 -23.35 -1.19 -5.18
N LYS A 150 -24.35 -0.41 -4.79
CA LYS A 150 -25.52 -0.10 -5.63
C LYS A 150 -25.39 1.29 -6.26
N PRO A 151 -26.03 1.54 -7.42
CA PRO A 151 -26.01 2.85 -8.08
C PRO A 151 -26.58 4.00 -7.25
N ASP A 152 -27.51 3.71 -6.34
CA ASP A 152 -28.10 4.68 -5.40
C ASP A 152 -27.09 5.17 -4.33
N GLY A 153 -25.89 4.57 -4.26
CA GLY A 153 -24.79 5.07 -3.44
C GLY A 153 -24.46 6.54 -3.69
N TRP A 154 -24.74 7.06 -4.89
CA TRP A 154 -24.62 8.49 -5.20
C TRP A 154 -25.52 9.39 -4.35
N ASN A 155 -26.65 8.88 -3.86
CA ASN A 155 -27.59 9.61 -3.02
C ASN A 155 -27.24 9.51 -1.53
N SER A 156 -26.25 8.68 -1.17
CA SER A 156 -25.86 8.48 0.22
C SER A 156 -24.89 9.57 0.68
N LEU A 157 -25.29 10.33 1.70
CA LEU A 157 -24.37 11.26 2.37
C LEU A 157 -23.16 10.53 2.97
N GLY A 158 -23.36 9.31 3.49
CA GLY A 158 -22.27 8.50 4.03
C GLY A 158 -21.23 8.10 2.98
N PHE A 159 -21.66 7.87 1.73
CA PHE A 159 -20.75 7.63 0.61
C PHE A 159 -19.87 8.86 0.37
N TRP A 160 -20.47 10.03 0.18
CA TRP A 160 -19.72 11.27 -0.06
C TRP A 160 -18.84 11.69 1.13
N ALA A 161 -19.30 11.49 2.37
CA ALA A 161 -18.48 11.72 3.56
C ALA A 161 -17.24 10.80 3.58
N SER A 162 -17.39 9.54 3.16
CA SER A 162 -16.27 8.60 3.04
C SER A 162 -15.28 9.02 1.94
N ILE A 163 -15.77 9.53 0.81
CA ILE A 163 -14.93 10.11 -0.25
C ILE A 163 -14.16 11.33 0.28
N GLY A 164 -14.84 12.24 0.99
CA GLY A 164 -14.20 13.40 1.61
C GLY A 164 -13.10 13.02 2.60
N LEU A 165 -13.37 12.01 3.46
CA LEU A 165 -12.38 11.47 4.38
C LEU A 165 -11.18 10.88 3.62
N PHE A 166 -11.43 10.09 2.58
CA PHE A 166 -10.37 9.52 1.75
C PHE A 166 -9.50 10.59 1.10
N ILE A 167 -10.10 11.61 0.47
CA ILE A 167 -9.36 12.68 -0.22
C ILE A 167 -8.56 13.51 0.79
N SER A 168 -9.14 13.87 1.93
CA SER A 168 -8.42 14.60 2.98
C SER A 168 -7.23 13.82 3.52
N GLY A 169 -7.40 12.51 3.77
CA GLY A 169 -6.32 11.62 4.18
C GLY A 169 -5.24 11.45 3.11
N TRP A 170 -5.64 11.33 1.84
CA TRP A 170 -4.71 11.22 0.71
C TRP A 170 -3.88 12.50 0.51
N ILE A 171 -4.52 13.68 0.53
CA ILE A 171 -3.83 14.97 0.48
C ILE A 171 -2.86 15.09 1.66
N GLY A 172 -3.32 14.78 2.87
CA GLY A 172 -2.49 14.76 4.06
C GLY A 172 -1.27 13.86 3.86
N ASN A 173 -1.45 12.63 3.40
CA ASN A 173 -0.37 11.69 3.15
C ASN A 173 0.66 12.25 2.15
N VAL A 174 0.22 12.79 1.01
CA VAL A 174 1.10 13.35 -0.02
C VAL A 174 1.88 14.57 0.49
N VAL A 175 1.21 15.49 1.20
CA VAL A 175 1.85 16.69 1.76
C VAL A 175 2.97 16.31 2.75
N HIS A 176 2.72 15.34 3.63
CA HIS A 176 3.70 14.93 4.63
C HIS A 176 4.86 14.14 4.01
N ASP A 177 4.58 13.29 3.01
CA ASP A 177 5.62 12.62 2.22
C ASP A 177 6.52 13.65 1.51
N GLU A 178 5.98 14.78 1.05
CA GLU A 178 6.76 15.85 0.43
C GLU A 178 7.72 16.52 1.41
N VAL A 179 7.29 16.76 2.65
CA VAL A 179 8.16 17.31 3.72
C VAL A 179 9.34 16.37 3.97
N LEU A 180 9.09 15.06 4.13
CA LEU A 180 10.15 14.07 4.32
C LEU A 180 11.08 13.98 3.12
N LEU A 181 10.55 14.11 1.92
CA LEU A 181 11.31 14.07 0.68
C LEU A 181 12.24 15.28 0.55
N ASN A 182 11.78 16.48 0.92
CA ASN A 182 12.61 17.69 0.93
C ASN A 182 13.77 17.57 1.92
N ILE A 183 13.51 17.06 3.12
CA ILE A 183 14.57 16.77 4.11
C ILE A 183 15.60 15.80 3.53
N ARG A 184 15.15 14.74 2.84
CA ARG A 184 16.07 13.79 2.19
C ARG A 184 16.89 14.44 1.08
N LYS A 185 16.29 15.33 0.28
CA LYS A 185 17.02 16.08 -0.76
C LYS A 185 18.07 17.01 -0.17
N GLU A 186 17.74 17.75 0.88
CA GLU A 186 18.68 18.63 1.59
C GLU A 186 19.81 17.81 2.24
N SER A 187 19.50 16.62 2.75
CA SER A 187 20.48 15.73 3.39
C SER A 187 21.51 15.11 2.44
N LYS A 188 21.24 15.06 1.13
CA LYS A 188 22.12 14.45 0.12
C LYS A 188 23.48 15.13 -0.02
N GLY A 189 23.66 16.34 0.53
CA GLY A 189 24.91 17.10 0.47
C GLY A 189 25.81 17.03 1.71
N GLY A 190 25.47 16.27 2.76
CA GLY A 190 26.10 16.46 4.09
C GLY A 190 26.45 15.22 4.92
N GLY A 191 26.52 14.03 4.33
CA GLY A 191 26.86 12.80 5.06
C GLY A 191 28.37 12.51 5.05
N GLN A 192 29.04 12.65 6.21
CA GLN A 192 30.47 12.35 6.36
C GLN A 192 30.85 10.85 6.19
N ASP A 193 29.86 9.95 6.09
CA ASP A 193 30.07 8.49 6.07
C ASP A 193 29.23 7.74 5.02
N GLY A 194 28.72 8.41 3.98
CA GLY A 194 27.88 7.78 2.95
C GLY A 194 26.48 7.34 3.41
N LYS A 195 26.02 7.77 4.60
CA LYS A 195 24.66 7.53 5.11
C LYS A 195 23.72 8.71 4.83
N PRO A 196 22.43 8.47 4.55
CA PRO A 196 21.43 9.53 4.52
C PRO A 196 21.26 10.13 5.93
N LYS A 197 21.46 11.44 6.06
CA LYS A 197 21.27 12.18 7.32
C LYS A 197 19.77 12.33 7.59
N TYR A 198 19.30 11.81 8.72
CA TYR A 198 17.92 12.04 9.17
C TYR A 198 17.78 13.49 9.66
N GLY A 199 16.71 14.15 9.25
CA GLY A 199 16.31 15.47 9.74
C GLY A 199 14.96 15.39 10.45
N ILE A 200 14.73 16.33 11.38
CA ILE A 200 13.47 16.43 12.11
C ILE A 200 12.44 17.10 11.17
N PRO A 201 11.28 16.48 10.92
CA PRO A 201 10.25 17.11 10.10
C PRO A 201 9.54 18.22 10.87
N HIS A 202 9.29 19.34 10.18
CA HIS A 202 8.57 20.49 10.72
C HIS A 202 7.45 20.91 9.75
N GLY A 203 6.39 21.49 10.31
CA GLY A 203 5.23 21.99 9.54
C GLY A 203 4.05 21.01 9.50
N TYR A 204 2.87 21.53 9.18
CA TYR A 204 1.61 20.76 9.11
C TYR A 204 1.36 19.90 10.36
N PHE A 205 0.98 18.63 10.20
CA PHE A 205 0.71 17.75 11.33
C PHE A 205 1.97 17.23 12.03
N TYR A 206 3.18 17.44 11.48
CA TYR A 206 4.43 17.14 12.20
C TYR A 206 4.61 17.98 13.48
N ARG A 207 3.80 19.03 13.66
CA ARG A 207 3.73 19.78 14.92
C ARG A 207 3.00 19.04 16.05
N PHE A 208 2.16 18.06 15.72
CA PHE A 208 1.31 17.36 16.67
C PHE A 208 1.68 15.88 16.81
N VAL A 209 2.14 15.25 15.73
CA VAL A 209 2.45 13.82 15.67
C VAL A 209 3.72 13.57 14.86
N SER A 210 4.50 12.58 15.29
CA SER A 210 5.78 12.16 14.67
C SER A 210 5.59 11.40 13.36
#